data_AF-A0AAU9DRI2-F1
#
_entry.id   AF-A0AAU9DRI2-F1
#
_cell.length_a   1.000
_cell.length_b   1.000
_cell.length_c   1.000
_cell.angle_alpha   90.00
_cell.angle_beta   90.00
_cell.angle_gamma   90.00
#
_symmetry.space_group_name_H-M   'P 1'
#
loop_
_entity.id
_entity.type
_entity.pdbx_description
1 polymer ?
#
loop_
_entity_poly.entity_id
_entity_poly.type
_entity_poly.pdbx_seq_one_letter_code
_entity_poly.pdbx_strand_id
1 'polypeptide(L)'
;MRNIKIVVIIIIFGIAMAGCTILSIREKKVSSGKYEKGFKFVTLEGESSHLTLKWKIYSPKKCKKIILKKKEYSGNIGELEIISKDDIEEPIKISPKKNRYDFEHPAYETFNYSFIVQYEDGTEIKREFNRVYKIQKNIIMEKIGGRKVAVYLPPGYNKNLDKRYPVIYAQDGQAMLIKYAEGMDCMVDESIDKYVKSGKMKEVIVVAIYSTNKRRQEYVPYLGQNEKSLSKEYGNYVVNKIIPFIDTKYRTIPNRENRGLIGFSYGAYISLWLLYNYDDIFSFAGALSLSFDSGEYQFLDDIKKIGKRNIRIWISQGTHEYGDETFRLLKLWSNQGYKYGKNIFFYQDSDGYHDYNNWKKFIIYPIMTFLNPKGTKMLNVTSNVSHVINDKGTGFDYYLNAIVETESGAKYTLFDGAKYKSLDGRVEFINSSWKFKPIAKKNSKVEISFKGKKIKTVIDYKEIEKAKNGYKFRKKYN
;
A
#
# COMPACT_ATOMS: atom_id res chain seq x y z
N MET A 1 21.32 21.33 44.37
CA MET A 1 19.97 20.74 44.42
C MET A 1 18.92 21.83 44.26
N ARG A 2 18.24 21.92 43.10
CA ARG A 2 16.96 22.62 42.96
C ARG A 2 16.05 21.70 42.18
N ASN A 3 15.09 21.10 42.90
CA ASN A 3 14.05 20.24 42.37
C ASN A 3 13.15 21.05 41.44
N ILE A 4 13.36 20.94 40.12
CA ILE A 4 12.34 21.35 39.15
C ILE A 4 11.36 20.18 39.05
N LYS A 5 10.21 20.31 39.70
CA LYS A 5 9.04 19.47 39.44
C LYS A 5 8.64 19.68 37.97
N ILE A 6 8.91 18.70 37.13
CA ILE A 6 8.34 18.63 35.78
C ILE A 6 6.87 18.22 35.96
N VAL A 7 5.96 19.15 35.76
CA VAL A 7 4.53 18.82 35.59
C VAL A 7 4.40 18.19 34.20
N VAL A 8 4.06 16.90 34.21
CA VAL A 8 3.71 16.14 33.02
C VAL A 8 2.40 16.69 32.46
N ILE A 9 2.46 17.38 31.33
CA ILE A 9 1.25 17.76 30.58
C ILE A 9 0.78 16.53 29.80
N ILE A 10 -0.27 15.89 30.31
CA ILE A 10 -1.06 14.90 29.59
C ILE A 10 -1.93 15.65 28.59
N ILE A 11 -1.76 15.36 27.31
CA ILE A 11 -2.64 15.85 26.25
C ILE A 11 -3.88 14.94 26.25
N ILE A 12 -5.02 15.44 26.73
CA ILE A 12 -6.31 14.80 26.54
C ILE A 12 -6.97 15.48 25.34
N PHE A 13 -7.13 14.74 24.23
CA PHE A 13 -8.00 15.15 23.12
C PHE A 13 -9.37 14.51 23.31
N GLY A 14 -10.40 15.32 23.55
CA GLY A 14 -11.79 14.93 23.30
C GLY A 14 -12.02 14.90 21.79
N ILE A 15 -12.30 13.72 21.25
CA ILE A 15 -12.54 13.48 19.83
C ILE A 15 -14.06 13.54 19.60
N ALA A 16 -14.50 14.51 18.79
CA ALA A 16 -15.74 14.40 18.05
C ALA A 16 -15.42 14.65 16.57
N MET A 17 -15.54 13.58 15.78
CA MET A 17 -15.50 13.47 14.31
C MET A 17 -14.13 13.49 13.58
N ALA A 18 -13.82 12.29 13.06
CA ALA A 18 -13.06 11.87 11.87
C ALA A 18 -11.74 12.58 11.47
N GLY A 19 -10.62 11.83 11.55
CA GLY A 19 -9.62 11.83 10.48
C GLY A 19 -8.24 12.47 10.72
N CYS A 20 -7.72 12.56 11.94
CA CYS A 20 -6.32 12.97 12.18
C CYS A 20 -5.61 12.00 13.14
N THR A 21 -4.41 11.52 12.78
CA THR A 21 -3.57 10.67 13.65
C THR A 21 -2.14 11.22 13.73
N ILE A 22 -1.57 11.27 14.94
CA ILE A 22 -0.21 11.76 15.22
C ILE A 22 0.80 10.63 14.94
N LEU A 23 1.80 10.87 14.08
CA LEU A 23 2.70 9.81 13.59
C LEU A 23 3.97 9.55 14.41
N SER A 24 4.53 10.54 15.14
CA SER A 24 5.56 10.31 16.18
C SER A 24 6.00 11.63 16.82
N ILE A 25 6.52 11.56 18.04
CA ILE A 25 7.28 12.63 18.70
C ILE A 25 8.71 12.11 18.81
N ARG A 26 9.70 12.83 18.27
CA ARG A 26 11.12 12.56 18.54
C ARG A 26 11.72 13.72 19.31
N GLU A 27 12.32 13.40 20.44
CA GLU A 27 13.18 14.30 21.20
C GLU A 27 14.63 13.97 20.90
N LYS A 28 15.41 14.98 20.53
CA LYS A 28 16.87 14.87 20.43
C LYS A 28 17.47 15.83 21.45
N LYS A 29 18.31 15.30 22.34
CA LYS A 29 19.07 16.10 23.30
C LYS A 29 20.25 16.73 22.56
N VAL A 30 20.33 18.05 22.56
CA VAL A 30 21.49 18.79 22.03
C VAL A 30 22.30 19.31 23.22
N SER A 31 23.61 19.46 23.06
CA SER A 31 24.65 19.64 24.11
C SER A 31 24.55 20.92 24.95
N SER A 32 23.44 21.66 24.90
CA SER A 32 23.20 22.90 25.65
C SER A 32 21.92 22.89 26.50
N GLY A 33 21.34 21.71 26.78
CA GLY A 33 20.15 21.60 27.65
C GLY A 33 18.84 22.05 27.00
N LYS A 34 18.82 22.38 25.71
CA LYS A 34 17.60 22.63 24.92
C LYS A 34 17.09 21.32 24.30
N TYR A 35 15.77 21.11 24.38
CA TYR A 35 15.07 19.99 23.72
C TYR A 35 14.39 20.49 22.44
N GLU A 36 14.64 19.82 21.32
CA GLU A 36 13.93 20.07 20.07
C GLU A 36 12.77 19.07 19.91
N LYS A 37 11.54 19.58 19.68
CA LYS A 37 10.36 18.79 19.31
C LYS A 37 9.90 19.17 17.90
N GLY A 38 9.89 18.19 17.00
CA GLY A 38 9.31 18.33 15.66
C GLY A 38 7.92 17.70 15.61
N PHE A 39 6.94 18.41 15.03
CA PHE A 39 5.59 17.89 14.80
C PHE A 39 5.38 17.64 13.30
N LYS A 40 4.67 16.56 12.97
CA LYS A 40 4.37 16.15 11.59
C LYS A 40 2.85 15.98 11.48
N PHE A 41 2.20 16.83 10.68
CA PHE A 41 0.75 16.78 10.42
C PHE A 41 0.48 16.48 8.93
N VAL A 42 -0.67 15.88 8.63
CA VAL A 42 -1.27 15.75 7.30
C VAL A 42 -2.76 16.06 7.38
N THR A 43 -3.29 16.77 6.38
CA THR A 43 -4.72 17.01 6.18
C THR A 43 -5.13 16.41 4.83
N LEU A 44 -6.28 15.72 4.79
CA LEU A 44 -6.96 15.34 3.54
C LEU A 44 -7.74 16.54 3.00
N GLU A 45 -7.78 16.74 1.67
CA GLU A 45 -9.04 16.89 0.92
C GLU A 45 -8.85 17.22 -0.57
N GLY A 46 -9.82 16.77 -1.37
CA GLY A 46 -10.03 17.16 -2.76
C GLY A 46 -10.91 18.39 -2.93
N GLU A 47 -11.03 18.84 -4.18
CA GLU A 47 -11.82 19.98 -4.68
C GLU A 47 -11.44 21.35 -4.11
N SER A 48 -10.63 22.12 -4.86
CA SER A 48 -10.16 23.46 -4.48
C SER A 48 -9.66 23.52 -3.03
N SER A 49 -8.57 22.82 -2.77
CA SER A 49 -8.04 22.67 -1.42
C SER A 49 -7.57 24.00 -0.83
N HIS A 50 -8.42 24.58 0.01
CA HIS A 50 -8.06 25.62 0.97
C HIS A 50 -7.31 24.92 2.11
N LEU A 51 -6.00 25.12 2.20
CA LEU A 51 -5.22 24.59 3.32
C LEU A 51 -5.49 25.43 4.58
N THR A 52 -6.48 25.04 5.40
CA THR A 52 -6.64 25.64 6.74
C THR A 52 -5.80 24.86 7.75
N LEU A 53 -4.57 25.31 7.97
CA LEU A 53 -3.74 24.80 9.06
C LEU A 53 -4.28 25.36 10.39
N LYS A 54 -4.95 24.53 11.19
CA LYS A 54 -5.30 24.88 12.58
C LYS A 54 -4.11 24.57 13.48
N TRP A 55 -3.49 25.62 14.02
CA TRP A 55 -2.41 25.50 14.99
C TRP A 55 -2.96 25.81 16.38
N LYS A 56 -2.62 25.01 17.39
CA LYS A 56 -2.70 25.42 18.80
C LYS A 56 -1.28 25.70 19.26
N ILE A 57 -0.93 26.97 19.37
CA ILE A 57 0.35 27.38 19.95
C ILE A 57 0.11 27.63 21.43
N TYR A 58 0.61 26.73 22.27
CA TYR A 58 0.70 27.00 23.70
C TYR A 58 2.01 27.75 23.94
N SER A 59 1.89 29.05 24.16
CA SER A 59 2.99 29.91 24.59
C SER A 59 3.54 29.39 25.93
N PRO A 60 4.85 29.10 26.07
CA PRO A 60 5.43 29.04 27.40
C PRO A 60 5.19 30.38 28.08
N LYS A 61 4.84 30.40 29.38
CA LYS A 61 4.84 31.64 30.17
C LYS A 61 6.15 32.37 29.82
N LYS A 62 6.08 33.53 29.14
CA LYS A 62 7.18 34.36 28.56
C LYS A 62 7.47 34.30 27.03
N CYS A 63 6.52 33.99 26.16
CA CYS A 63 6.68 34.26 24.71
C CYS A 63 5.99 35.58 24.31
N LYS A 64 6.77 36.54 23.77
CA LYS A 64 6.28 37.87 23.39
C LYS A 64 5.65 37.92 22.00
N LYS A 65 6.20 37.19 21.01
CA LYS A 65 5.77 37.27 19.61
C LYS A 65 6.17 36.01 18.85
N ILE A 66 5.27 35.52 17.99
CA ILE A 66 5.56 34.44 17.03
C ILE A 66 5.37 35.01 15.64
N ILE A 67 6.40 34.94 14.82
CA ILE A 67 6.37 35.49 13.45
C ILE A 67 6.41 34.34 12.46
N LEU A 68 5.35 34.26 11.64
CA LEU A 68 5.24 33.32 10.53
C LEU A 68 5.69 34.00 9.25
N LYS A 69 6.80 33.55 8.64
CA LYS A 69 7.26 34.06 7.35
C LYS A 69 7.17 32.96 6.30
N LYS A 70 6.23 33.10 5.36
CA LYS A 70 6.20 32.32 4.12
C LYS A 70 7.33 32.83 3.22
N LYS A 71 8.18 31.94 2.71
CA LYS A 71 9.23 32.30 1.76
C LYS A 71 8.87 31.73 0.39
N GLU A 72 8.09 32.49 -0.39
CA GLU A 72 7.78 32.16 -1.79
C GLU A 72 8.52 33.12 -2.74
N TYR A 73 9.14 32.55 -3.78
CA TYR A 73 9.69 33.27 -4.92
C TYR A 73 8.57 33.58 -5.93
N SER A 74 7.64 34.45 -5.53
CA SER A 74 6.80 35.31 -6.41
C SER A 74 5.66 35.91 -5.57
N GLY A 75 5.85 37.14 -5.11
CA GLY A 75 4.77 38.09 -4.79
C GLY A 75 3.78 37.72 -3.68
N ASN A 76 4.17 37.98 -2.41
CA ASN A 76 3.39 38.65 -1.35
C ASN A 76 3.77 38.13 0.06
N ILE A 77 4.11 39.07 0.95
CA ILE A 77 4.41 38.84 2.36
C ILE A 77 3.11 39.02 3.16
N GLY A 78 2.65 37.97 3.84
CA GLY A 78 1.63 38.12 4.89
C GLY A 78 2.32 38.19 6.24
N GLU A 79 2.30 39.35 6.90
CA GLU A 79 2.68 39.47 8.31
C GLU A 79 1.45 39.18 9.19
N LEU A 80 1.64 38.37 10.22
CA LEU A 80 0.67 38.14 11.29
C LEU A 80 1.29 38.63 12.59
N GLU A 81 0.70 39.69 13.15
CA GLU A 81 1.05 40.20 14.47
C GLU A 81 0.06 39.66 15.50
N ILE A 82 0.56 38.92 16.49
CA ILE A 82 -0.22 38.54 17.66
C ILE A 82 0.20 39.49 18.79
N ILE A 83 -0.69 40.39 19.17
CA ILE A 83 -0.51 41.25 20.34
C ILE A 83 -0.93 40.42 21.55
N SER A 84 0.02 40.08 22.43
CA SER A 84 -0.34 39.51 23.72
C SER A 84 -1.00 40.58 24.57
N LYS A 85 -2.21 40.30 25.05
CA LYS A 85 -2.61 40.78 26.38
C LYS A 85 -3.44 39.71 27.05
N ASP A 86 -3.20 39.63 28.35
CA ASP A 86 -3.84 38.76 29.32
C ASP A 86 -5.38 38.77 29.13
N ASP A 87 -6.01 37.61 29.37
CA ASP A 87 -7.46 37.35 29.27
C ASP A 87 -8.03 37.04 27.87
N ILE A 88 -7.55 35.97 27.25
CA ILE A 88 -8.27 35.28 26.19
C ILE A 88 -8.79 33.94 26.75
N GLU A 89 -10.04 33.90 27.20
CA GLU A 89 -10.73 32.67 27.63
C GLU A 89 -11.26 31.83 26.45
N GLU A 90 -11.26 32.34 25.22
CA GLU A 90 -11.67 31.58 24.02
C GLU A 90 -10.63 31.59 22.90
N PRO A 91 -10.42 30.45 22.19
CA PRO A 91 -9.41 30.36 21.15
C PRO A 91 -9.70 31.33 19.98
N ILE A 92 -8.70 32.16 19.64
CA ILE A 92 -8.73 32.98 18.42
C ILE A 92 -8.90 32.06 17.19
N LYS A 93 -10.00 32.26 16.46
CA LYS A 93 -10.33 31.55 15.23
C LYS A 93 -9.77 32.34 14.04
N ILE A 94 -8.70 31.85 13.41
CA ILE A 94 -8.14 32.47 12.20
C ILE A 94 -8.83 31.86 10.97
N SER A 95 -9.57 32.68 10.23
CA SER A 95 -10.07 32.36 8.88
C SER A 95 -9.27 33.15 7.85
N PRO A 96 -8.64 32.51 6.85
CA PRO A 96 -8.03 33.25 5.75
C PRO A 96 -9.12 34.02 4.98
N LYS A 97 -8.95 35.33 4.80
CA LYS A 97 -9.80 36.10 3.87
C LYS A 97 -9.66 35.47 2.46
N LYS A 98 -10.81 35.25 1.82
CA LYS A 98 -10.96 34.72 0.46
C LYS A 98 -9.94 35.33 -0.51
N ASN A 99 -8.90 34.59 -0.87
CA ASN A 99 -8.15 34.83 -2.10
C ASN A 99 -8.07 33.50 -2.86
N ARG A 100 -8.81 33.42 -3.98
CA ARG A 100 -8.77 32.31 -4.94
C ARG A 100 -7.44 32.38 -5.70
N TYR A 101 -6.74 31.25 -5.82
CA TYR A 101 -5.66 31.11 -6.78
C TYR A 101 -5.73 29.74 -7.44
N ASP A 102 -5.88 29.75 -8.77
CA ASP A 102 -5.68 28.60 -9.65
C ASP A 102 -4.19 28.53 -10.00
N PHE A 103 -3.55 27.37 -9.89
CA PHE A 103 -2.17 27.20 -10.36
C PHE A 103 -2.05 26.01 -11.31
N GLU A 104 -1.57 26.32 -12.52
CA GLU A 104 -1.17 25.39 -13.56
C GLU A 104 0.23 24.81 -13.26
N HIS A 105 0.38 23.54 -13.61
CA HIS A 105 1.58 22.69 -13.50
C HIS A 105 2.88 23.40 -13.95
N PRO A 106 4.01 23.29 -13.19
CA PRO A 106 5.11 22.46 -13.72
C PRO A 106 5.96 21.74 -12.64
N ALA A 107 6.10 20.42 -12.80
CA ALA A 107 7.27 19.56 -12.55
C ALA A 107 7.97 19.49 -11.17
N TYR A 108 7.92 20.49 -10.28
CA TYR A 108 8.49 20.44 -8.94
C TYR A 108 7.80 21.48 -8.06
N GLU A 109 7.19 21.08 -6.94
CA GLU A 109 6.82 22.03 -5.90
C GLU A 109 7.70 21.80 -4.67
N THR A 110 8.56 22.78 -4.40
CA THR A 110 9.32 22.86 -3.15
C THR A 110 8.65 23.88 -2.25
N PHE A 111 8.06 23.41 -1.15
CA PHE A 111 7.51 24.30 -0.13
C PHE A 111 8.58 24.58 0.92
N ASN A 112 9.03 25.84 0.98
CA ASN A 112 9.97 26.32 1.98
C ASN A 112 9.22 27.17 3.01
N TYR A 113 9.08 26.65 4.22
CA TYR A 113 8.53 27.40 5.35
C TYR A 113 9.64 27.80 6.30
N SER A 114 9.61 29.03 6.79
CA SER A 114 10.47 29.48 7.88
C SER A 114 9.65 30.02 9.04
N PHE A 115 9.91 29.53 10.24
CA PHE A 115 9.32 30.05 11.47
C PHE A 115 10.41 30.74 12.28
N ILE A 116 10.10 31.93 12.79
CA ILE A 116 10.96 32.67 13.71
C ILE A 116 10.21 32.79 15.03
N VAL A 117 10.78 32.20 16.08
CA VAL A 117 10.27 32.33 17.46
C VAL A 117 11.23 33.23 18.23
N GLN A 118 10.75 34.37 18.73
CA GLN A 118 11.52 35.28 19.58
C GLN A 118 11.03 35.19 21.04
N TYR A 119 11.97 35.00 21.96
CA TYR A 119 11.74 34.94 23.40
C TYR A 119 12.02 36.28 24.08
N GLU A 120 11.47 36.48 25.29
CA GLU A 120 11.64 37.72 26.07
C GLU A 120 13.09 38.08 26.40
N ASP A 121 13.98 37.08 26.45
CA ASP A 121 15.41 37.26 26.70
C ASP A 121 16.21 37.65 25.44
N GLY A 122 15.52 37.93 24.33
CA GLY A 122 16.14 38.28 23.04
C GLY A 122 16.57 37.06 22.22
N THR A 123 16.36 35.84 22.70
CA THR A 123 16.69 34.62 21.94
C THR A 123 15.78 34.48 20.73
N GLU A 124 16.37 34.30 19.55
CA GLU A 124 15.66 33.95 18.32
C GLU A 124 15.94 32.49 17.92
N ILE A 125 14.88 31.73 17.66
CA ILE A 125 14.98 30.39 17.06
C ILE A 125 14.36 30.44 15.67
N LYS A 126 15.21 30.28 14.66
CA LYS A 126 14.80 30.13 13.26
C LYS A 126 14.76 28.66 12.88
N ARG A 127 13.64 28.20 12.34
CA ARG A 127 13.47 26.85 11.80
C ARG A 127 13.06 26.92 10.34
N GLU A 128 13.85 26.29 9.48
CA GLU A 128 13.53 26.12 8.05
C GLU A 128 13.06 24.68 7.81
N PHE A 129 11.92 24.55 7.11
CA PHE A 129 11.39 23.28 6.66
C PHE A 129 11.36 23.27 5.13
N ASN A 130 12.12 22.36 4.53
CA ASN A 130 12.12 22.13 3.09
C ASN A 130 11.37 20.83 2.82
N ARG A 131 10.24 20.89 2.11
CA ARG A 131 9.60 19.70 1.52
C ARG A 131 9.66 19.80 0.01
N VAL A 132 10.45 18.93 -0.61
CA VAL A 132 10.57 18.79 -2.07
C VAL A 132 9.64 17.66 -2.51
N TYR A 133 8.62 17.98 -3.30
CA TYR A 133 7.88 16.97 -4.07
C TYR A 133 8.56 16.84 -5.44
N LYS A 134 9.26 15.72 -5.64
CA LYS A 134 9.85 15.38 -6.94
C LYS A 134 8.85 14.50 -7.69
N ILE A 135 8.10 15.09 -8.63
CA ILE A 135 7.42 14.27 -9.65
C ILE A 135 8.54 13.74 -10.54
N GLN A 136 8.65 12.41 -10.67
CA GLN A 136 9.68 11.82 -11.51
C GLN A 136 9.45 12.21 -12.98
N LYS A 137 10.53 12.50 -13.72
CA LYS A 137 10.49 12.98 -15.12
C LYS A 137 9.69 12.10 -16.09
N ASN A 138 9.40 10.87 -15.70
CA ASN A 138 8.74 9.88 -16.54
C ASN A 138 7.25 9.69 -16.21
N ILE A 139 6.68 10.51 -15.31
CA ILE A 139 5.26 10.44 -14.94
C ILE A 139 4.53 11.62 -15.57
N ILE A 140 3.51 11.32 -16.37
CA ILE A 140 2.65 12.30 -17.03
C ILE A 140 1.27 12.26 -16.39
N MET A 141 0.76 13.44 -16.01
CA MET A 141 -0.60 13.56 -15.48
C MET A 141 -1.59 13.80 -16.62
N GLU A 142 -2.58 12.94 -16.72
CA GLU A 142 -3.67 13.03 -17.68
C GLU A 142 -5.01 13.24 -16.95
N LYS A 143 -5.95 13.89 -17.63
CA LYS A 143 -7.36 13.97 -17.21
C LYS A 143 -8.21 13.36 -18.31
N ILE A 144 -8.51 12.07 -18.19
CA ILE A 144 -9.27 11.32 -19.18
C ILE A 144 -10.71 11.30 -18.68
N GLY A 145 -11.67 11.83 -19.45
CA GLY A 145 -13.10 11.80 -19.10
C GLY A 145 -13.45 12.36 -17.71
N GLY A 146 -12.68 13.33 -17.21
CA GLY A 146 -12.84 13.90 -15.87
C GLY A 146 -12.07 13.21 -14.75
N ARG A 147 -11.53 12.01 -14.96
CA ARG A 147 -10.74 11.28 -13.96
C ARG A 147 -9.24 11.56 -14.13
N LYS A 148 -8.56 11.78 -13.00
CA LYS A 148 -7.12 11.97 -12.94
C LYS A 148 -6.41 10.62 -13.13
N VAL A 149 -5.39 10.59 -13.98
CA VAL A 149 -4.62 9.39 -14.30
C VAL A 149 -3.14 9.78 -14.33
N ALA A 150 -2.29 9.05 -13.62
CA ALA A 150 -0.84 9.18 -13.74
C ALA A 150 -0.34 8.08 -14.68
N VAL A 151 0.43 8.47 -15.71
CA VAL A 151 1.02 7.54 -16.67
C VAL A 151 2.52 7.54 -16.48
N TYR A 152 3.07 6.43 -15.99
CA TYR A 152 4.51 6.21 -15.93
C TYR A 152 5.02 5.59 -17.24
N LEU A 153 6.10 6.16 -17.75
CA LEU A 153 6.81 5.72 -18.94
C LEU A 153 8.15 5.07 -18.55
N PRO A 154 8.48 3.90 -19.10
CA PRO A 154 9.73 3.22 -18.74
C PRO A 154 10.97 4.02 -19.23
N PRO A 155 12.17 3.82 -18.64
CA PRO A 155 13.36 4.62 -18.94
C PRO A 155 13.77 4.68 -20.42
N GLY A 156 13.52 3.62 -21.20
CA GLY A 156 13.81 3.56 -22.62
C GLY A 156 12.75 4.18 -23.53
N TYR A 157 11.61 4.65 -22.99
CA TYR A 157 10.49 5.14 -23.78
C TYR A 157 10.90 6.24 -24.77
N ASN A 158 11.59 7.28 -24.30
CA ASN A 158 12.00 8.42 -25.15
C ASN A 158 13.20 8.12 -26.07
N LYS A 159 13.84 6.95 -25.92
CA LYS A 159 15.02 6.57 -26.71
C LYS A 159 14.68 5.60 -27.83
N ASN A 160 13.68 4.76 -27.63
CA ASN A 160 13.35 3.67 -28.54
C ASN A 160 11.97 3.93 -29.16
N LEU A 161 11.93 4.76 -30.20
CA LEU A 161 10.68 5.32 -30.75
C LEU A 161 9.80 4.27 -31.45
N ASP A 162 10.37 3.18 -31.94
CA ASP A 162 9.61 2.09 -32.58
C ASP A 162 9.10 1.05 -31.57
N LYS A 163 9.61 1.08 -30.35
CA LYS A 163 9.26 0.09 -29.33
C LYS A 163 7.87 0.39 -28.76
N ARG A 164 7.04 -0.65 -28.69
CA ARG A 164 5.75 -0.68 -28.00
C ARG A 164 5.84 -1.47 -26.69
N TYR A 165 5.01 -1.10 -25.73
CA TYR A 165 5.10 -1.56 -24.36
C TYR A 165 3.80 -2.23 -23.87
N PRO A 166 3.88 -3.29 -23.06
CA PRO A 166 2.74 -3.77 -22.30
C PRO A 166 2.26 -2.69 -21.31
N VAL A 167 1.01 -2.81 -20.87
CA VAL A 167 0.35 -1.82 -20.01
C VAL A 167 -0.26 -2.47 -18.78
N ILE A 168 0.04 -1.87 -17.63
CA ILE A 168 -0.58 -2.23 -16.34
C ILE A 168 -1.52 -1.11 -15.91
N TYR A 169 -2.77 -1.45 -15.68
CA TYR A 169 -3.77 -0.54 -15.11
C TYR A 169 -3.78 -0.72 -13.60
N ALA A 170 -3.21 0.24 -12.89
CA ALA A 170 -3.09 0.24 -11.44
C ALA A 170 -4.22 1.05 -10.81
N GLN A 171 -4.93 0.45 -9.85
CA GLN A 171 -5.99 1.10 -9.09
C GLN A 171 -5.40 2.03 -8.01
N ASP A 172 -6.17 2.94 -7.44
CA ASP A 172 -5.68 3.87 -6.40
C ASP A 172 -4.42 4.63 -6.82
N GLY A 173 -4.45 5.21 -8.02
CA GLY A 173 -3.26 5.77 -8.66
C GLY A 173 -2.51 6.84 -7.85
N GLN A 174 -3.20 7.52 -6.93
CA GLN A 174 -2.60 8.44 -5.97
C GLN A 174 -1.54 7.81 -5.04
N ALA A 175 -1.53 6.49 -4.89
CA ALA A 175 -0.61 5.76 -4.03
C ALA A 175 0.30 4.77 -4.78
N MET A 176 0.29 4.81 -6.12
CA MET A 176 1.03 3.87 -6.97
C MET A 176 2.39 4.40 -7.43
N LEU A 177 2.42 5.65 -7.93
CA LEU A 177 3.57 6.22 -8.65
C LEU A 177 4.13 7.52 -8.05
N ILE A 178 3.35 8.19 -7.20
CA ILE A 178 3.70 9.50 -6.67
C ILE A 178 3.58 9.42 -5.17
N LYS A 179 4.66 9.80 -4.49
CA LYS A 179 4.67 9.97 -3.04
C LYS A 179 3.66 11.03 -2.61
N TYR A 180 2.47 10.59 -2.22
CA TYR A 180 1.47 11.45 -1.60
C TYR A 180 1.84 11.76 -0.14
N ALA A 181 1.15 12.74 0.46
CA ALA A 181 1.25 12.98 1.89
C ALA A 181 0.99 11.67 2.68
N GLU A 182 1.73 11.48 3.77
CA GLU A 182 1.81 10.24 4.59
C GLU A 182 2.68 9.10 4.05
N GLY A 183 3.44 9.27 2.97
CA GLY A 183 4.30 8.17 2.50
C GLY A 183 3.48 6.95 2.04
N MET A 184 2.22 7.20 1.65
CA MET A 184 1.39 6.30 0.87
C MET A 184 1.96 6.30 -0.54
N ASP A 185 2.89 5.38 -0.76
CA ASP A 185 3.57 5.19 -2.02
C ASP A 185 3.99 3.72 -2.13
N CYS A 186 3.44 3.04 -3.12
CA CYS A 186 3.79 1.67 -3.44
C CYS A 186 5.13 1.58 -4.21
N MET A 187 5.70 2.72 -4.62
CA MET A 187 6.99 2.83 -5.30
C MET A 187 7.06 1.94 -6.54
N VAL A 188 5.97 1.91 -7.32
CA VAL A 188 5.85 1.02 -8.48
C VAL A 188 6.85 1.43 -9.55
N ASP A 189 7.00 2.72 -9.81
CA ASP A 189 7.96 3.31 -10.73
C ASP A 189 9.42 3.03 -10.33
N GLU A 190 9.82 3.26 -9.07
CA GLU A 190 11.19 2.93 -8.64
C GLU A 190 11.47 1.44 -8.71
N SER A 191 10.46 0.61 -8.40
CA SER A 191 10.58 -0.83 -8.51
C SER A 191 10.77 -1.27 -9.97
N ILE A 192 9.99 -0.72 -10.90
CA ILE A 192 10.15 -0.99 -12.33
C ILE A 192 11.53 -0.55 -12.81
N ASP A 193 11.95 0.68 -12.51
CA ASP A 193 13.28 1.20 -12.87
C ASP A 193 14.40 0.26 -12.40
N LYS A 194 14.34 -0.17 -11.13
CA LYS A 194 15.31 -1.09 -10.54
C LYS A 194 15.35 -2.44 -11.26
N TYR A 195 14.20 -3.07 -11.50
CA TYR A 195 14.15 -4.41 -12.08
C TYR A 195 14.38 -4.42 -13.59
N VAL A 196 14.02 -3.35 -14.30
CA VAL A 196 14.37 -3.15 -15.70
C VAL A 196 15.87 -2.94 -15.86
N LYS A 197 16.49 -2.05 -15.06
CA LYS A 197 17.92 -1.78 -15.13
C LYS A 197 18.78 -3.01 -14.80
N SER A 198 18.29 -3.90 -13.94
CA SER A 198 18.98 -5.16 -13.60
C SER A 198 18.67 -6.32 -14.56
N GLY A 199 17.90 -6.09 -15.63
CA GLY A 199 17.55 -7.13 -16.61
C GLY A 199 16.55 -8.19 -16.10
N LYS A 200 16.00 -7.99 -14.90
CA LYS A 200 15.06 -8.93 -14.25
C LYS A 200 13.61 -8.75 -14.73
N MET A 201 13.31 -7.62 -15.35
CA MET A 201 11.97 -7.27 -15.80
C MET A 201 12.03 -6.54 -17.16
N LYS A 202 10.98 -6.71 -17.97
CA LYS A 202 10.81 -5.95 -19.21
C LYS A 202 10.20 -4.58 -18.91
N GLU A 203 10.51 -3.61 -19.76
CA GLU A 203 9.88 -2.29 -19.73
C GLU A 203 8.36 -2.38 -19.91
N VAL A 204 7.63 -1.56 -19.15
CA VAL A 204 6.17 -1.56 -19.07
C VAL A 204 5.67 -0.14 -18.82
N ILE A 205 4.51 0.20 -19.37
CA ILE A 205 3.79 1.43 -19.03
C ILE A 205 2.85 1.14 -17.86
N VAL A 206 2.80 2.04 -16.88
CA VAL A 206 1.82 1.95 -15.78
C VAL A 206 0.83 3.10 -15.91
N VAL A 207 -0.45 2.75 -15.99
CA VAL A 207 -1.59 3.67 -15.99
C VAL A 207 -2.22 3.60 -14.61
N ALA A 208 -1.85 4.53 -13.74
CA ALA A 208 -2.32 4.62 -12.37
C ALA A 208 -3.58 5.49 -12.31
N ILE A 209 -4.74 4.83 -12.18
CA ILE A 209 -6.06 5.45 -12.23
C ILE A 209 -6.42 5.92 -10.82
N TYR A 210 -6.60 7.24 -10.63
CA TYR A 210 -6.95 7.78 -9.32
C TYR A 210 -8.36 7.36 -8.94
N SER A 211 -8.52 6.93 -7.68
CA SER A 211 -9.85 6.71 -7.12
C SER A 211 -10.56 8.05 -6.89
N THR A 212 -11.89 8.04 -6.90
CA THR A 212 -12.73 9.20 -6.58
C THR A 212 -13.22 9.15 -5.13
N ASN A 213 -14.00 10.14 -4.70
CA ASN A 213 -14.77 10.07 -3.45
C ASN A 213 -15.77 8.90 -3.43
N LYS A 214 -16.09 8.31 -4.59
CA LYS A 214 -16.93 7.12 -4.75
C LYS A 214 -16.11 5.82 -4.78
N ARG A 215 -14.86 5.82 -4.31
CA ARG A 215 -13.96 4.65 -4.32
C ARG A 215 -14.64 3.36 -3.88
N ARG A 216 -15.40 3.38 -2.78
CA ARG A 216 -16.11 2.18 -2.30
C ARG A 216 -17.14 1.68 -3.31
N GLN A 217 -18.00 2.57 -3.80
CA GLN A 217 -19.00 2.25 -4.82
C GLN A 217 -18.38 1.72 -6.11
N GLU A 218 -17.29 2.35 -6.57
CA GLU A 218 -16.59 1.98 -7.80
C GLU A 218 -15.82 0.66 -7.66
N TYR A 219 -15.30 0.33 -6.46
CA TYR A 219 -14.36 -0.78 -6.30
C TYR A 219 -14.93 -2.02 -5.61
N VAL A 220 -16.09 -1.90 -4.94
CA VAL A 220 -16.77 -3.02 -4.29
C VAL A 220 -17.98 -3.40 -5.14
N PRO A 221 -17.95 -4.55 -5.86
CA PRO A 221 -19.01 -4.90 -6.81
C PRO A 221 -20.34 -5.28 -6.16
N TYR A 222 -20.29 -5.78 -4.93
CA TYR A 222 -21.45 -6.21 -4.17
C TYR A 222 -21.55 -5.32 -2.94
N LEU A 223 -22.57 -4.48 -2.91
CA LEU A 223 -22.87 -3.59 -1.80
C LEU A 223 -24.26 -3.90 -1.28
N GLY A 224 -24.47 -3.65 0.02
CA GLY A 224 -25.77 -3.85 0.65
C GLY A 224 -26.85 -2.95 0.06
N GLN A 225 -28.11 -3.22 0.41
CA GLN A 225 -29.30 -2.60 -0.21
C GLN A 225 -29.29 -1.06 -0.20
N ASN A 226 -28.60 -0.43 0.75
CA ASN A 226 -28.55 1.02 0.92
C ASN A 226 -27.49 1.73 0.07
N GLU A 227 -26.64 0.99 -0.66
CA GLU A 227 -25.59 1.59 -1.47
C GLU A 227 -25.49 0.92 -2.84
N LYS A 228 -25.66 1.70 -3.91
CA LYS A 228 -25.50 1.20 -5.28
C LYS A 228 -24.02 1.00 -5.60
N SER A 229 -23.66 -0.20 -6.05
CA SER A 229 -22.35 -0.44 -6.68
C SER A 229 -22.26 0.24 -8.05
N LEU A 230 -21.11 0.85 -8.30
CA LEU A 230 -20.72 1.49 -9.56
C LEU A 230 -19.58 0.73 -10.25
N SER A 231 -19.30 -0.51 -9.84
CA SER A 231 -18.17 -1.29 -10.36
C SER A 231 -18.28 -1.57 -11.87
N LYS A 232 -19.50 -1.78 -12.37
CA LYS A 232 -19.76 -1.96 -13.81
C LYS A 232 -19.56 -0.65 -14.58
N GLU A 233 -20.06 0.46 -14.07
CA GLU A 233 -19.84 1.78 -14.66
C GLU A 233 -18.35 2.16 -14.66
N TYR A 234 -17.64 1.84 -13.57
CA TYR A 234 -16.19 1.98 -13.49
C TYR A 234 -15.47 1.13 -14.53
N GLY A 235 -15.79 -0.17 -14.63
CA GLY A 235 -15.21 -1.07 -15.63
C GLY A 235 -15.45 -0.59 -17.06
N ASN A 236 -16.68 -0.21 -17.39
CA ASN A 236 -17.02 0.37 -18.69
C ASN A 236 -16.24 1.65 -18.98
N TYR A 237 -16.01 2.49 -17.96
CA TYR A 237 -15.20 3.69 -18.12
C TYR A 237 -13.72 3.37 -18.40
N VAL A 238 -13.15 2.39 -17.69
CA VAL A 238 -11.78 1.94 -17.92
C VAL A 238 -11.64 1.38 -19.34
N VAL A 239 -12.54 0.47 -19.73
CA VAL A 239 -12.50 -0.23 -21.03
C VAL A 239 -12.80 0.69 -22.21
N ASN A 240 -13.82 1.55 -22.10
CA ASN A 240 -14.30 2.32 -23.25
C ASN A 240 -13.74 3.74 -23.32
N LYS A 241 -13.11 4.26 -22.27
CA LYS A 241 -12.53 5.62 -22.27
C LYS A 241 -11.04 5.64 -21.97
N ILE A 242 -10.60 5.01 -20.87
CA ILE A 242 -9.19 5.06 -20.48
C ILE A 242 -8.32 4.26 -21.46
N ILE A 243 -8.66 2.99 -21.72
CA ILE A 243 -7.85 2.14 -22.60
C ILE A 243 -7.67 2.76 -24.00
N PRO A 244 -8.73 3.20 -24.72
CA PRO A 244 -8.57 3.80 -26.06
C PRO A 244 -7.72 5.07 -26.07
N PHE A 245 -7.89 5.94 -25.06
CA PHE A 245 -7.05 7.14 -24.92
C PHE A 245 -5.58 6.77 -24.76
N ILE A 246 -5.29 5.80 -23.89
CA ILE A 246 -3.92 5.35 -23.64
C ILE A 246 -3.31 4.71 -24.88
N ASP A 247 -4.06 3.82 -25.55
CA ASP A 247 -3.58 3.09 -26.73
C ASP A 247 -3.37 4.01 -27.96
N THR A 248 -4.09 5.15 -28.01
CA THR A 248 -3.93 6.16 -29.06
C THR A 248 -2.74 7.10 -28.78
N LYS A 249 -2.57 7.54 -27.54
CA LYS A 249 -1.58 8.57 -27.17
C LYS A 249 -0.19 7.99 -26.89
N TYR A 250 -0.10 6.75 -26.39
CA TYR A 250 1.15 6.12 -25.97
C TYR A 250 1.47 4.90 -26.84
N ARG A 251 2.77 4.53 -26.89
CA ARG A 251 3.24 3.36 -27.64
C ARG A 251 2.92 2.06 -26.89
N THR A 252 1.66 1.69 -26.82
CA THR A 252 1.23 0.43 -26.18
C THR A 252 1.27 -0.73 -27.16
N ILE A 253 1.26 -1.95 -26.62
CA ILE A 253 0.88 -3.18 -27.33
C ILE A 253 -0.62 -3.41 -27.03
N PRO A 254 -1.55 -3.02 -27.92
CA PRO A 254 -2.97 -2.90 -27.61
C PRO A 254 -3.70 -4.25 -27.71
N ASN A 255 -3.22 -5.26 -26.98
CA ASN A 255 -3.87 -6.56 -26.92
C ASN A 255 -3.94 -7.11 -25.48
N ARG A 256 -4.85 -8.05 -25.30
CA ARG A 256 -5.17 -8.71 -24.03
C ARG A 256 -3.94 -9.29 -23.32
N GLU A 257 -3.07 -9.98 -24.05
CA GLU A 257 -1.91 -10.67 -23.46
C GLU A 257 -0.87 -9.72 -22.86
N ASN A 258 -0.89 -8.45 -23.29
CA ASN A 258 -0.02 -7.38 -22.82
C ASN A 258 -0.74 -6.38 -21.91
N ARG A 259 -1.95 -6.71 -21.46
CA ARG A 259 -2.78 -5.88 -20.59
C ARG A 259 -3.09 -6.59 -19.28
N GLY A 260 -2.74 -5.93 -18.17
CA GLY A 260 -2.99 -6.45 -16.83
C GLY A 260 -3.49 -5.41 -15.84
N LEU A 261 -4.00 -5.88 -14.72
CA LEU A 261 -4.54 -5.07 -13.63
C LEU A 261 -3.70 -5.29 -12.36
N ILE A 262 -3.51 -4.24 -11.56
CA ILE A 262 -2.97 -4.38 -10.21
C ILE A 262 -3.70 -3.49 -9.22
N GLY A 263 -3.80 -3.94 -7.97
CA GLY A 263 -4.32 -3.12 -6.88
C GLY A 263 -4.15 -3.80 -5.52
N PHE A 264 -4.47 -3.04 -4.47
CA PHE A 264 -4.48 -3.51 -3.08
C PHE A 264 -5.84 -3.24 -2.42
N SER A 265 -6.25 -4.02 -1.42
CA SER A 265 -7.52 -3.82 -0.69
C SER A 265 -8.73 -3.78 -1.66
N TYR A 266 -9.57 -2.74 -1.64
CA TYR A 266 -10.62 -2.56 -2.65
C TYR A 266 -10.08 -2.49 -4.08
N GLY A 267 -8.91 -1.90 -4.30
CA GLY A 267 -8.23 -1.91 -5.60
C GLY A 267 -7.91 -3.32 -6.08
N ALA A 268 -7.60 -4.25 -5.16
CA ALA A 268 -7.43 -5.66 -5.49
C ALA A 268 -8.77 -6.32 -5.85
N TYR A 269 -9.85 -5.97 -5.13
CA TYR A 269 -11.19 -6.48 -5.40
C TYR A 269 -11.65 -6.09 -6.81
N ILE A 270 -11.62 -4.79 -7.13
CA ILE A 270 -12.03 -4.34 -8.46
C ILE A 270 -11.11 -4.89 -9.56
N SER A 271 -9.81 -5.04 -9.32
CA SER A 271 -8.88 -5.62 -10.30
C SER A 271 -9.25 -7.07 -10.62
N LEU A 272 -9.58 -7.88 -9.60
CA LEU A 272 -9.98 -9.26 -9.81
C LEU A 272 -11.38 -9.35 -10.45
N TRP A 273 -12.31 -8.48 -10.05
CA TRP A 273 -13.64 -8.42 -10.65
C TRP A 273 -13.59 -8.02 -12.13
N LEU A 274 -12.80 -7.01 -12.48
CA LEU A 274 -12.58 -6.60 -13.87
C LEU A 274 -11.94 -7.71 -14.69
N LEU A 275 -10.97 -8.44 -14.13
CA LEU A 275 -10.34 -9.56 -14.83
C LEU A 275 -11.35 -10.66 -15.20
N TYR A 276 -12.32 -10.95 -14.33
CA TYR A 276 -13.34 -11.97 -14.58
C TYR A 276 -14.45 -11.50 -15.54
N ASN A 277 -14.80 -10.20 -15.51
CA ASN A 277 -15.91 -9.65 -16.30
C ASN A 277 -15.47 -9.09 -17.67
N TYR A 278 -14.18 -8.83 -17.85
CA TYR A 278 -13.59 -8.31 -19.08
C TYR A 278 -12.35 -9.15 -19.44
N ASP A 279 -12.50 -10.47 -19.41
CA ASP A 279 -11.43 -11.44 -19.65
C ASP A 279 -10.99 -11.52 -21.12
N ASP A 280 -11.67 -10.82 -22.02
CA ASP A 280 -11.30 -10.52 -23.41
C ASP A 280 -10.33 -9.32 -23.52
N ILE A 281 -10.39 -8.41 -22.55
CA ILE A 281 -9.58 -7.17 -22.51
C ILE A 281 -8.32 -7.35 -21.66
N PHE A 282 -8.41 -8.08 -20.54
CA PHE A 282 -7.31 -8.29 -19.59
C PHE A 282 -6.91 -9.77 -19.52
N SER A 283 -5.61 -10.06 -19.49
CA SER A 283 -5.12 -11.44 -19.34
C SER A 283 -4.68 -11.79 -17.92
N PHE A 284 -4.43 -10.80 -17.05
CA PHE A 284 -4.02 -11.06 -15.66
C PHE A 284 -4.34 -9.94 -14.68
N ALA A 285 -4.39 -10.30 -13.39
CA ALA A 285 -4.48 -9.35 -12.28
C ALA A 285 -3.53 -9.72 -11.13
N GLY A 286 -2.97 -8.69 -10.50
CA GLY A 286 -2.31 -8.74 -9.19
C GLY A 286 -3.19 -8.12 -8.12
N ALA A 287 -3.68 -8.94 -7.20
CA ALA A 287 -4.58 -8.56 -6.13
C ALA A 287 -3.91 -8.75 -4.77
N LEU A 288 -3.50 -7.64 -4.17
CA LEU A 288 -2.82 -7.63 -2.88
C LEU A 288 -3.85 -7.36 -1.76
N SER A 289 -3.79 -8.13 -0.69
CA SER A 289 -4.63 -7.91 0.49
C SER A 289 -6.11 -7.82 0.12
N LEU A 290 -6.60 -8.81 -0.62
CA LEU A 290 -7.90 -8.80 -1.27
C LEU A 290 -9.05 -8.64 -0.25
N SER A 291 -9.87 -7.59 -0.39
CA SER A 291 -10.98 -7.25 0.53
C SER A 291 -12.35 -7.70 0.00
N PHE A 292 -12.52 -9.00 -0.27
CA PHE A 292 -13.76 -9.56 -0.84
C PHE A 292 -14.87 -9.77 0.19
N ASP A 293 -14.51 -9.83 1.48
CA ASP A 293 -15.41 -9.76 2.64
C ASP A 293 -16.31 -8.53 2.62
N SER A 294 -15.81 -7.43 2.03
CA SER A 294 -16.52 -6.16 1.93
C SER A 294 -17.73 -6.17 1.02
N GLY A 295 -17.87 -7.23 0.20
CA GLY A 295 -19.07 -7.55 -0.55
C GLY A 295 -19.74 -8.84 -0.09
N GLU A 296 -19.62 -9.17 1.20
CA GLU A 296 -20.24 -10.34 1.84
C GLU A 296 -19.92 -11.66 1.12
N TYR A 297 -18.70 -11.77 0.58
CA TYR A 297 -18.22 -12.95 -0.13
C TYR A 297 -18.99 -13.32 -1.41
N GLN A 298 -19.94 -12.52 -1.87
CA GLN A 298 -20.78 -12.82 -3.04
C GLN A 298 -19.96 -13.08 -4.31
N PHE A 299 -18.81 -12.40 -4.45
CA PHE A 299 -17.93 -12.65 -5.59
C PHE A 299 -17.33 -14.05 -5.60
N LEU A 300 -17.16 -14.72 -4.45
CA LEU A 300 -16.70 -16.11 -4.41
C LEU A 300 -17.72 -17.04 -5.07
N ASP A 301 -19.01 -16.79 -4.87
CA ASP A 301 -20.09 -17.56 -5.49
C ASP A 301 -20.11 -17.34 -7.01
N ASP A 302 -19.85 -16.12 -7.45
CA ASP A 302 -19.74 -15.82 -8.88
C ASP A 302 -18.51 -16.47 -9.51
N ILE A 303 -17.34 -16.42 -8.86
CA ILE A 303 -16.15 -17.16 -9.31
C ILE A 303 -16.46 -18.66 -9.41
N LYS A 304 -17.18 -19.21 -8.42
CA LYS A 304 -17.58 -20.62 -8.40
C LYS A 304 -18.48 -20.97 -9.58
N LYS A 305 -19.48 -20.13 -9.89
CA LYS A 305 -20.42 -20.31 -11.02
C LYS A 305 -19.75 -20.09 -12.38
N ILE A 306 -18.94 -19.04 -12.51
CA ILE A 306 -18.25 -18.69 -13.77
C ILE A 306 -17.24 -19.77 -14.16
N GLY A 307 -16.59 -20.40 -13.18
CA GLY A 307 -15.59 -21.43 -13.44
C GLY A 307 -14.25 -20.87 -13.92
N LYS A 308 -13.47 -21.75 -14.55
CA LYS A 308 -12.13 -21.42 -15.04
C LYS A 308 -12.19 -20.57 -16.31
N ARG A 309 -11.42 -19.49 -16.32
CA ARG A 309 -11.16 -18.64 -17.50
C ARG A 309 -9.69 -18.76 -17.92
N ASN A 310 -9.38 -18.29 -19.13
CA ASN A 310 -8.00 -18.24 -19.62
C ASN A 310 -7.23 -17.03 -19.05
N ILE A 311 -7.23 -16.87 -17.73
CA ILE A 311 -6.67 -15.72 -17.02
C ILE A 311 -5.53 -16.16 -16.09
N ARG A 312 -4.70 -15.20 -15.70
CA ARG A 312 -3.63 -15.41 -14.71
C ARG A 312 -3.84 -14.51 -13.50
N ILE A 313 -3.67 -15.04 -12.30
CA ILE A 313 -4.01 -14.36 -11.06
C ILE A 313 -2.85 -14.45 -10.10
N TRP A 314 -2.47 -13.31 -9.53
CA TRP A 314 -1.54 -13.23 -8.41
C TRP A 314 -2.29 -12.70 -7.19
N ILE A 315 -2.23 -13.44 -6.09
CA ILE A 315 -2.72 -12.98 -4.78
C ILE A 315 -1.54 -12.83 -3.82
N SER A 316 -1.57 -11.79 -2.99
CA SER A 316 -0.66 -11.69 -1.85
C SER A 316 -1.38 -11.24 -0.60
N GLN A 317 -0.94 -11.71 0.55
CA GLN A 317 -1.45 -11.29 1.85
C GLN A 317 -0.36 -11.38 2.91
N GLY A 318 -0.49 -10.58 3.95
CA GLY A 318 0.22 -10.76 5.21
C GLY A 318 -0.47 -11.77 6.13
N THR A 319 0.28 -12.34 7.06
CA THR A 319 -0.25 -13.17 8.16
C THR A 319 -1.06 -12.38 9.18
N HIS A 320 -0.82 -11.06 9.29
CA HIS A 320 -1.52 -10.15 10.20
C HIS A 320 -2.75 -9.50 9.57
N GLU A 321 -3.16 -10.01 8.41
CA GLU A 321 -4.40 -9.65 7.75
C GLU A 321 -5.54 -10.61 8.12
N TYR A 322 -6.73 -10.31 7.64
CA TYR A 322 -7.92 -11.09 7.95
C TYR A 322 -7.91 -12.44 7.21
N GLY A 323 -8.06 -13.53 7.97
CA GLY A 323 -8.79 -14.73 7.54
C GLY A 323 -8.07 -15.82 6.73
N ASP A 324 -8.65 -17.03 6.77
CA ASP A 324 -8.32 -18.21 5.95
C ASP A 324 -9.00 -18.16 4.56
N GLU A 325 -9.74 -17.10 4.25
CA GLU A 325 -10.64 -17.03 3.12
C GLU A 325 -9.88 -16.92 1.79
N THR A 326 -8.70 -16.29 1.79
CA THR A 326 -7.76 -16.37 0.66
C THR A 326 -7.41 -17.82 0.36
N PHE A 327 -7.21 -18.66 1.38
CA PHE A 327 -6.95 -20.09 1.19
C PHE A 327 -8.15 -20.82 0.61
N ARG A 328 -9.39 -20.43 0.98
CA ARG A 328 -10.61 -20.97 0.39
C ARG A 328 -10.71 -20.63 -1.09
N LEU A 329 -10.40 -19.39 -1.47
CA LEU A 329 -10.38 -18.94 -2.87
C LEU A 329 -9.30 -19.66 -3.69
N LEU A 330 -8.11 -19.77 -3.13
CA LEU A 330 -6.99 -20.53 -3.68
C LEU A 330 -7.38 -22.01 -3.95
N LYS A 331 -8.02 -22.66 -2.99
CA LYS A 331 -8.54 -24.02 -3.15
C LYS A 331 -9.65 -24.12 -4.19
N LEU A 332 -10.56 -23.14 -4.23
CA LEU A 332 -11.61 -23.06 -5.24
C LEU A 332 -11.00 -23.02 -6.65
N TRP A 333 -10.00 -22.18 -6.89
CA TRP A 333 -9.30 -22.13 -8.17
C TRP A 333 -8.55 -23.43 -8.49
N SER A 334 -7.87 -24.04 -7.52
CA SER A 334 -7.23 -25.34 -7.73
C SER A 334 -8.24 -26.40 -8.19
N ASN A 335 -9.40 -26.46 -7.53
CA ASN A 335 -10.50 -27.38 -7.88
C ASN A 335 -11.10 -27.09 -9.27
N GLN A 336 -11.10 -25.83 -9.71
CA GLN A 336 -11.50 -25.44 -11.07
C GLN A 336 -10.42 -25.73 -12.13
N GLY A 337 -9.25 -26.25 -11.74
CA GLY A 337 -8.17 -26.64 -12.64
C GLY A 337 -7.18 -25.52 -12.95
N TYR A 338 -7.13 -24.45 -12.15
CA TYR A 338 -5.97 -23.57 -12.11
C TYR A 338 -4.77 -24.29 -11.48
N LYS A 339 -3.56 -23.92 -11.88
CA LYS A 339 -2.30 -24.56 -11.48
C LYS A 339 -1.35 -23.53 -10.87
N TYR A 340 -0.91 -23.82 -9.64
CA TYR A 340 0.08 -23.01 -8.93
C TYR A 340 1.41 -22.92 -9.68
N GLY A 341 1.99 -21.74 -9.68
CA GLY A 341 3.24 -21.47 -10.39
C GLY A 341 3.08 -21.49 -11.93
N LYS A 342 1.83 -21.45 -12.43
CA LYS A 342 1.53 -21.34 -13.87
C LYS A 342 0.53 -20.23 -14.15
N ASN A 343 -0.69 -20.34 -13.64
CA ASN A 343 -1.74 -19.33 -13.84
C ASN A 343 -2.34 -18.79 -12.54
N ILE A 344 -2.10 -19.44 -11.40
CA ILE A 344 -2.32 -18.84 -10.09
C ILE A 344 -1.00 -18.78 -9.33
N PHE A 345 -0.77 -17.65 -8.68
CA PHE A 345 0.37 -17.40 -7.82
C PHE A 345 -0.13 -16.82 -6.51
N PHE A 346 0.49 -17.24 -5.42
CA PHE A 346 0.18 -16.77 -4.08
C PHE A 346 1.46 -16.38 -3.38
N TYR A 347 1.48 -15.31 -2.60
CA TYR A 347 2.59 -14.98 -1.71
C TYR A 347 2.07 -14.56 -0.34
N GLN A 348 2.49 -15.26 0.70
CA GLN A 348 2.21 -14.88 2.08
C GLN A 348 3.44 -14.24 2.74
N ASP A 349 3.33 -12.97 3.16
CA ASP A 349 4.36 -12.33 3.98
C ASP A 349 4.17 -12.72 5.45
N SER A 350 5.19 -13.34 6.05
CA SER A 350 5.12 -13.92 7.41
C SER A 350 4.89 -12.88 8.52
N ASP A 351 5.23 -11.63 8.22
CA ASP A 351 5.11 -10.48 9.12
C ASP A 351 4.34 -9.32 8.48
N GLY A 352 3.59 -9.62 7.42
CA GLY A 352 2.87 -8.62 6.65
C GLY A 352 1.58 -8.18 7.33
N TYR A 353 1.28 -6.88 7.22
CA TYR A 353 0.04 -6.24 7.65
C TYR A 353 -0.71 -5.65 6.45
N HIS A 354 -1.96 -5.23 6.69
CA HIS A 354 -2.77 -4.52 5.71
C HIS A 354 -2.32 -3.04 5.58
N ASP A 355 -1.12 -2.81 5.04
CA ASP A 355 -0.52 -1.47 4.94
C ASP A 355 0.41 -1.28 3.71
N TYR A 356 0.77 -0.02 3.44
CA TYR A 356 1.65 0.37 2.33
C TYR A 356 3.09 -0.14 2.47
N ASN A 357 3.59 -0.34 3.70
CA ASN A 357 4.93 -0.91 3.88
C ASN A 357 4.98 -2.36 3.42
N ASN A 358 3.86 -3.06 3.52
CA ASN A 358 3.68 -4.39 3.01
C ASN A 358 3.51 -4.34 1.49
N TRP A 359 2.51 -3.61 0.99
CA TRP A 359 2.17 -3.59 -0.44
C TRP A 359 3.33 -3.20 -1.35
N LYS A 360 4.11 -2.18 -0.97
CA LYS A 360 5.27 -1.73 -1.76
C LYS A 360 6.33 -2.82 -1.97
N LYS A 361 6.42 -3.84 -1.09
CA LYS A 361 7.41 -4.92 -1.22
C LYS A 361 7.10 -5.85 -2.38
N PHE A 362 5.81 -6.12 -2.64
CA PHE A 362 5.40 -7.24 -3.50
C PHE A 362 4.39 -6.86 -4.59
N ILE A 363 3.93 -5.62 -4.67
CA ILE A 363 3.06 -5.16 -5.77
C ILE A 363 3.70 -5.29 -7.15
N ILE A 364 5.03 -5.35 -7.18
CA ILE A 364 5.82 -5.55 -8.39
C ILE A 364 5.83 -7.02 -8.88
N TYR A 365 5.62 -7.99 -7.98
CA TYR A 365 5.72 -9.41 -8.32
C TYR A 365 4.74 -9.90 -9.39
N PRO A 366 3.45 -9.49 -9.41
CA PRO A 366 2.56 -9.79 -10.53
C PRO A 366 3.14 -9.36 -11.88
N ILE A 367 3.74 -8.15 -11.93
CA ILE A 367 4.27 -7.59 -13.16
C ILE A 367 5.51 -8.36 -13.62
N MET A 368 6.44 -8.62 -12.69
CA MET A 368 7.63 -9.44 -12.94
C MET A 368 7.27 -10.85 -13.43
N THR A 369 6.19 -11.42 -12.91
CA THR A 369 5.77 -12.78 -13.23
C THR A 369 5.07 -12.88 -14.57
N PHE A 370 4.08 -12.01 -14.83
CA PHE A 370 3.20 -12.17 -15.98
C PHE A 370 3.69 -11.48 -17.25
N LEU A 371 4.50 -10.44 -17.14
CA LEU A 371 5.11 -9.77 -18.30
C LEU A 371 6.55 -10.23 -18.59
N ASN A 372 7.15 -11.05 -17.72
CA ASN A 372 8.41 -11.73 -17.99
C ASN A 372 8.35 -13.25 -17.70
N PRO A 373 7.61 -14.05 -18.51
CA PRO A 373 7.46 -15.49 -18.27
C PRO A 373 8.77 -16.28 -18.25
N LYS A 374 9.83 -15.80 -18.93
CA LYS A 374 11.15 -16.44 -18.87
C LYS A 374 11.74 -16.36 -17.46
N GLY A 375 11.42 -15.31 -16.71
CA GLY A 375 11.88 -15.06 -15.35
C GLY A 375 11.12 -15.81 -14.27
N THR A 376 10.12 -16.65 -14.60
CA THR A 376 9.34 -17.44 -13.62
C THR A 376 9.98 -18.80 -13.32
N LYS A 377 11.13 -19.12 -13.91
CA LYS A 377 11.90 -20.32 -13.58
C LYS A 377 12.32 -20.26 -12.11
N MET A 378 12.18 -21.40 -11.42
CA MET A 378 12.51 -21.53 -10.01
C MET A 378 14.03 -21.52 -9.82
N LEU A 379 14.53 -20.51 -9.11
CA LEU A 379 15.93 -20.34 -8.75
C LEU A 379 16.24 -21.05 -7.42
N ASN A 380 15.47 -20.75 -6.38
CA ASN A 380 15.67 -21.29 -5.03
C ASN A 380 14.33 -21.53 -4.33
N VAL A 381 14.33 -22.36 -3.28
CA VAL A 381 13.20 -22.51 -2.37
C VAL A 381 13.69 -22.34 -0.94
N THR A 382 13.09 -21.38 -0.25
CA THR A 382 13.28 -21.17 1.19
C THR A 382 12.00 -21.53 1.93
N SER A 383 12.01 -21.46 3.26
CA SER A 383 10.79 -21.68 4.04
C SER A 383 10.80 -20.85 5.31
N ASN A 384 9.63 -20.42 5.76
CA ASN A 384 9.42 -19.89 7.10
C ASN A 384 8.14 -20.48 7.71
N VAL A 385 7.98 -20.29 9.02
CA VAL A 385 6.74 -20.62 9.71
C VAL A 385 5.84 -19.39 9.61
N SER A 386 4.64 -19.57 9.05
CA SER A 386 3.56 -18.60 9.14
C SER A 386 2.45 -19.14 10.04
N HIS A 387 1.58 -18.24 10.49
CA HIS A 387 0.43 -18.57 11.30
C HIS A 387 -0.75 -17.66 10.95
N VAL A 388 -1.95 -18.18 11.14
CA VAL A 388 -3.21 -17.42 10.98
C VAL A 388 -4.09 -17.73 12.19
N ILE A 389 -4.90 -16.75 12.62
CA ILE A 389 -5.90 -16.96 13.67
C ILE A 389 -6.93 -17.95 13.13
N ASN A 390 -7.21 -19.01 13.88
CA ASN A 390 -8.18 -20.02 13.46
C ASN A 390 -9.60 -19.44 13.36
N ASP A 391 -10.48 -20.06 12.57
CA ASP A 391 -11.87 -19.63 12.35
C ASP A 391 -12.68 -19.41 13.65
N LYS A 392 -12.30 -20.10 14.73
CA LYS A 392 -12.95 -20.01 16.05
C LYS A 392 -12.44 -18.84 16.90
N GLY A 393 -11.36 -18.16 16.49
CA GLY A 393 -10.72 -17.11 17.27
C GLY A 393 -10.12 -17.61 18.59
N THR A 394 -9.88 -18.91 18.74
CA THR A 394 -9.41 -19.54 19.99
C THR A 394 -7.94 -19.93 19.96
N GLY A 395 -7.25 -19.72 18.85
CA GLY A 395 -5.83 -20.07 18.70
C GLY A 395 -5.30 -19.81 17.29
N PHE A 396 -4.15 -20.41 17.00
CA PHE A 396 -3.45 -20.26 15.72
C PHE A 396 -3.38 -21.58 14.97
N ASP A 397 -3.57 -21.49 13.65
CA ASP A 397 -3.16 -22.51 12.70
C ASP A 397 -1.76 -22.20 12.19
N TYR A 398 -0.85 -23.18 12.25
CA TYR A 398 0.54 -23.02 11.82
C TYR A 398 0.75 -23.62 10.43
N TYR A 399 1.53 -22.92 9.62
CA TYR A 399 1.81 -23.29 8.25
C TYR A 399 3.32 -23.21 7.98
N LEU A 400 3.87 -24.20 7.28
CA LEU A 400 5.22 -24.15 6.75
C LEU A 400 5.18 -23.53 5.35
N ASN A 401 5.33 -22.21 5.31
CA ASN A 401 5.32 -21.42 4.10
C ASN A 401 6.62 -21.64 3.32
N ALA A 402 6.57 -22.53 2.33
CA ALA A 402 7.66 -22.76 1.39
C ALA A 402 7.60 -21.70 0.28
N ILE A 403 8.67 -20.92 0.13
CA ILE A 403 8.72 -19.76 -0.76
C ILE A 403 9.66 -20.08 -1.92
N VAL A 404 9.12 -20.12 -3.13
CA VAL A 404 9.90 -20.16 -4.36
C VAL A 404 10.37 -18.76 -4.70
N GLU A 405 11.67 -18.59 -4.88
CA GLU A 405 12.26 -17.45 -5.56
C GLU A 405 12.52 -17.80 -7.01
N THR A 406 12.13 -16.91 -7.91
CA THR A 406 12.29 -17.08 -9.35
C THR A 406 13.53 -16.35 -9.87
N GLU A 407 13.97 -16.65 -11.09
CA GLU A 407 15.09 -15.94 -11.74
C GLU A 407 14.85 -14.42 -11.86
N SER A 408 13.59 -13.99 -12.02
CA SER A 408 13.23 -12.56 -11.98
C SER A 408 13.43 -11.95 -10.59
N GLY A 409 13.47 -12.74 -9.52
CA GLY A 409 13.44 -12.29 -8.12
C GLY A 409 12.03 -12.18 -7.54
N ALA A 410 10.97 -12.45 -8.32
CA ALA A 410 9.63 -12.59 -7.77
C ALA A 410 9.56 -13.82 -6.84
N LYS A 411 8.83 -13.68 -5.74
CA LYS A 411 8.67 -14.73 -4.73
C LYS A 411 7.22 -15.16 -4.60
N TYR A 412 6.97 -16.47 -4.55
CA TYR A 412 5.63 -17.01 -4.34
C TYR A 412 5.65 -18.23 -3.41
N THR A 413 4.61 -18.35 -2.59
CA THR A 413 4.34 -19.46 -1.68
C THR A 413 3.84 -20.69 -2.45
N LEU A 414 4.42 -21.85 -2.16
CA LEU A 414 3.94 -23.16 -2.58
C LEU A 414 2.75 -23.58 -1.71
N PHE A 415 1.57 -23.06 -2.06
CA PHE A 415 0.33 -23.40 -1.35
C PHE A 415 -0.15 -24.83 -1.67
N ASP A 416 -0.01 -25.25 -2.93
CA ASP A 416 -0.48 -26.55 -3.43
C ASP A 416 0.58 -27.21 -4.33
N GLY A 417 0.54 -28.53 -4.41
CA GLY A 417 1.45 -29.36 -5.21
C GLY A 417 2.79 -29.69 -4.55
N ALA A 418 3.07 -29.19 -3.34
CA ALA A 418 4.19 -29.59 -2.51
C ALA A 418 3.76 -30.64 -1.48
N LYS A 419 4.63 -31.60 -1.19
CA LYS A 419 4.44 -32.60 -0.13
C LYS A 419 5.35 -32.30 1.05
N TYR A 420 4.83 -32.46 2.25
CA TYR A 420 5.50 -32.11 3.50
C TYR A 420 5.66 -33.35 4.38
N LYS A 421 6.85 -33.55 4.93
CA LYS A 421 7.17 -34.70 5.79
C LYS A 421 8.00 -34.27 7.00
N SER A 422 7.61 -34.69 8.20
CA SER A 422 8.47 -34.61 9.37
C SER A 422 9.55 -35.69 9.30
N LEU A 423 10.81 -35.30 9.53
CA LEU A 423 11.94 -36.21 9.54
C LEU A 423 12.28 -36.72 10.95
N ASP A 424 11.75 -36.08 11.99
CA ASP A 424 12.05 -36.40 13.39
C ASP A 424 10.80 -36.65 14.24
N GLY A 425 9.60 -36.66 13.64
CA GLY A 425 8.33 -36.95 14.31
C GLY A 425 7.87 -35.86 15.28
N ARG A 426 8.48 -34.67 15.27
CA ARG A 426 8.15 -33.58 16.21
C ARG A 426 7.04 -32.65 15.72
N VAL A 427 6.63 -32.79 14.47
CA VAL A 427 5.48 -32.08 13.89
C VAL A 427 4.62 -33.06 13.10
N GLU A 428 3.32 -32.82 13.12
CA GLU A 428 2.33 -33.54 12.31
C GLU A 428 1.82 -32.62 11.21
N PHE A 429 1.97 -33.00 9.95
CA PHE A 429 1.37 -32.28 8.82
C PHE A 429 -0.08 -32.75 8.62
N ILE A 430 -1.00 -31.80 8.47
CA ILE A 430 -2.43 -32.06 8.33
C ILE A 430 -2.78 -32.19 6.84
N ASN A 431 -3.46 -33.27 6.45
CA ASN A 431 -3.98 -33.49 5.09
C ASN A 431 -2.95 -33.38 3.95
N SER A 432 -1.69 -33.76 4.21
CA SER A 432 -0.55 -33.57 3.27
C SER A 432 -0.35 -32.12 2.82
N SER A 433 -0.91 -31.17 3.55
CA SER A 433 -0.77 -29.74 3.29
C SER A 433 0.39 -29.17 4.09
N TRP A 434 0.77 -27.94 3.75
CA TRP A 434 1.71 -27.12 4.50
C TRP A 434 1.26 -26.75 5.93
N LYS A 435 -0.01 -27.02 6.31
CA LYS A 435 -0.52 -26.85 7.68
C LYS A 435 0.03 -27.93 8.60
N PHE A 436 0.49 -27.55 9.80
CA PHE A 436 1.06 -28.52 10.75
C PHE A 436 0.67 -28.24 12.21
N LYS A 437 0.82 -29.26 13.05
CA LYS A 437 0.73 -29.18 14.51
C LYS A 437 2.09 -29.51 15.13
N PRO A 438 2.62 -28.67 16.04
CA PRO A 438 3.79 -29.04 16.81
C PRO A 438 3.43 -30.11 17.85
N ILE A 439 4.15 -31.24 17.83
CA ILE A 439 4.03 -32.32 18.82
C ILE A 439 4.98 -32.08 19.99
N ALA A 440 6.17 -31.52 19.72
CA ALA A 440 7.18 -31.24 20.73
C ALA A 440 7.57 -29.74 20.78
N LYS A 441 7.95 -29.26 21.96
CA LYS A 441 8.49 -27.91 22.19
C LYS A 441 9.97 -27.78 21.78
N LYS A 442 10.32 -28.24 20.57
CA LYS A 442 11.68 -28.29 20.04
C LYS A 442 11.66 -28.05 18.53
N ASN A 443 12.78 -27.57 18.00
CA ASN A 443 12.96 -27.43 16.56
C ASN A 443 12.76 -28.79 15.86
N SER A 444 12.09 -28.76 14.71
CA SER A 444 11.78 -29.96 13.93
C SER A 444 12.37 -29.91 12.53
N LYS A 445 13.04 -30.99 12.13
CA LYS A 445 13.54 -31.20 10.78
C LYS A 445 12.41 -31.67 9.88
N VAL A 446 12.25 -31.01 8.73
CA VAL A 446 11.18 -31.31 7.77
C VAL A 446 11.72 -31.34 6.34
N GLU A 447 11.11 -32.18 5.51
CA GLU A 447 11.38 -32.27 4.07
C GLU A 447 10.17 -31.77 3.29
N ILE A 448 10.43 -30.89 2.32
CA ILE A 448 9.47 -30.38 1.35
C ILE A 448 9.84 -30.98 -0.01
N SER A 449 8.91 -31.71 -0.62
CA SER A 449 9.09 -32.29 -1.96
C SER A 449 8.22 -31.54 -2.97
N PHE A 450 8.83 -30.96 -4.01
CA PHE A 450 8.13 -30.24 -5.07
C PHE A 450 8.81 -30.42 -6.42
N LYS A 451 8.06 -30.87 -7.43
CA LYS A 451 8.55 -31.11 -8.81
C LYS A 451 9.88 -31.89 -8.87
N GLY A 452 9.98 -32.97 -8.09
CA GLY A 452 11.18 -33.82 -8.04
C GLY A 452 12.35 -33.25 -7.21
N LYS A 453 12.26 -32.00 -6.73
CA LYS A 453 13.23 -31.44 -5.79
C LYS A 453 12.81 -31.75 -4.35
N LYS A 454 13.80 -32.08 -3.52
CA LYS A 454 13.64 -32.24 -2.07
C LYS A 454 14.42 -31.15 -1.36
N ILE A 455 13.73 -30.39 -0.51
CA ILE A 455 14.30 -29.32 0.29
C ILE A 455 14.18 -29.73 1.75
N LYS A 456 15.31 -29.76 2.47
CA LYS A 456 15.32 -29.98 3.92
C LYS A 456 15.38 -28.63 4.62
N THR A 457 14.55 -28.45 5.63
CA THR A 457 14.50 -27.22 6.41
C THR A 457 14.15 -27.52 7.87
N VAL A 458 14.13 -26.48 8.69
CA VAL A 458 13.85 -26.55 10.12
C VAL A 458 12.68 -25.64 10.45
N ILE A 459 11.69 -26.18 11.15
CA ILE A 459 10.69 -25.41 11.86
C ILE A 459 11.33 -24.99 13.19
N ASP A 460 11.58 -23.69 13.37
CA ASP A 460 12.06 -23.13 14.62
C ASP A 460 10.88 -22.99 15.60
N TYR A 461 10.95 -23.70 16.72
CA TYR A 461 9.90 -23.66 17.73
C TYR A 461 9.80 -22.29 18.40
N LYS A 462 10.87 -21.48 18.42
CA LYS A 462 10.81 -20.10 18.93
C LYS A 462 9.90 -19.22 18.08
N GLU A 463 9.82 -19.44 16.77
CA GLU A 463 8.91 -18.69 15.89
C GLU A 463 7.44 -19.03 16.21
N ILE A 464 7.16 -20.28 16.56
CA ILE A 464 5.86 -20.73 17.07
C ILE A 464 5.51 -20.03 18.40
N GLU A 465 6.49 -19.88 19.30
CA GLU A 465 6.26 -19.17 20.58
C GLU A 465 6.09 -17.67 20.41
N LYS A 466 6.87 -17.04 19.51
CA LYS A 466 6.70 -15.62 19.16
C LYS A 466 5.30 -15.33 18.65
N ALA A 467 4.78 -16.18 17.76
CA ALA A 467 3.41 -16.07 17.26
C ALA A 467 2.37 -16.02 18.39
N LYS A 468 2.53 -16.87 19.41
CA LYS A 468 1.63 -16.92 20.58
C LYS A 468 1.69 -15.65 21.44
N ASN A 469 2.87 -15.04 21.54
CA ASN A 469 3.12 -13.91 22.45
C ASN A 469 2.96 -12.52 21.79
N GLY A 470 3.13 -12.43 20.46
CA GLY A 470 3.14 -11.17 19.72
C GLY A 470 1.75 -10.66 19.29
N TYR A 471 0.75 -11.52 19.26
CA TYR A 471 -0.60 -11.15 18.86
C TYR A 471 -1.48 -10.78 20.06
N LYS A 472 -1.82 -9.50 20.17
CA LYS A 472 -3.06 -9.11 20.84
C LYS A 472 -4.20 -9.52 19.91
N PHE A 473 -5.07 -10.43 20.35
CA PHE A 473 -6.33 -10.73 19.67
C PHE A 473 -7.01 -9.41 19.30
N ARG A 474 -7.01 -9.02 18.02
CA ARG A 474 -7.97 -8.02 17.54
C ARG A 474 -9.31 -8.73 17.67
N LYS A 475 -10.08 -8.38 18.71
CA LYS A 475 -11.50 -8.74 18.80
C LYS A 475 -12.09 -8.48 17.42
N LYS A 476 -12.74 -9.50 16.83
CA LYS A 476 -13.65 -9.30 15.70
C LYS A 476 -14.47 -8.05 16.02
N TYR A 477 -14.34 -7.01 15.20
CA TYR A 477 -15.35 -5.97 15.18
C TYR A 477 -16.61 -6.69 14.71
N ASN A 478 -17.47 -7.04 15.68
CA ASN A 478 -18.83 -7.52 15.41
C ASN A 478 -19.65 -6.41 14.79
#